data_AF-A0A8T6VB67-F1
#
_entry.id   AF-A0A8T6VB67-F1
#
_cell.length_a   1.000
_cell.length_b   1.000
_cell.length_c   1.000
_cell.angle_alpha   90.00
_cell.angle_beta   90.00
_cell.angle_gamma   90.00
#
_symmetry.space_group_name_H-M   'P 1'
#
loop_
_entity.id
_entity.type
_entity.pdbx_description
1 polymer ?
#
loop_
_entity_poly.entity_id
_entity_poly.type
_entity_poly.pdbx_seq_one_letter_code
_entity_poly.pdbx_strand_id
1 'polypeptide(L)'
;FNGKINQRLLDYLSYWSVRYIVTKEGPAASSLNTFKQLRLIYKQNNILVYENLKSFPVVHYFDNNAAVFKKVLTEQVDFDYEVNGISIYPANKEPRKIIVHIAPLKFYNISIDGKDIRFVNEKDIPLIIDVPANTARISVKYIDYYFYSGLFIFTAYNLILLFYYLKNRYGARKD
;
A
#
# COMPACT_ATOMS: atom_id res chain seq x y z
N PHE A 1 6.25 0.82 -17.61
CA PHE A 1 5.15 -0.05 -18.10
C PHE A 1 5.26 -0.17 -19.61
N ASN A 2 5.60 -1.35 -20.14
CA ASN A 2 5.69 -1.60 -21.60
C ASN A 2 4.40 -2.18 -22.21
N GLY A 3 3.32 -2.30 -21.42
CA GLY A 3 2.01 -2.76 -21.90
C GLY A 3 1.14 -1.60 -22.40
N LYS A 4 0.31 -1.85 -23.42
CA LYS A 4 -0.72 -0.90 -23.85
C LYS A 4 -1.70 -0.65 -22.70
N ILE A 5 -1.85 0.61 -22.29
CA ILE A 5 -2.87 1.01 -21.32
C ILE A 5 -4.24 0.91 -22.00
N ASN A 6 -5.16 0.18 -21.36
CA ASN A 6 -6.54 0.02 -21.81
C ASN A 6 -7.51 0.30 -20.66
N GLN A 7 -8.82 0.37 -20.95
CA GLN A 7 -9.84 0.69 -19.94
C GLN A 7 -9.78 -0.27 -18.74
N ARG A 8 -9.63 -1.58 -19.00
CA ARG A 8 -9.56 -2.61 -17.94
C ARG A 8 -8.38 -2.39 -17.00
N LEU A 9 -7.21 -2.06 -17.53
CA LEU A 9 -6.03 -1.75 -16.71
C LEU A 9 -6.26 -0.47 -15.90
N LEU A 10 -6.86 0.56 -16.49
CA LEU A 10 -7.15 1.80 -15.77
C LEU A 10 -8.20 1.61 -14.67
N ASP A 11 -9.23 0.79 -14.90
CA ASP A 11 -10.20 0.43 -13.86
C ASP A 11 -9.51 -0.32 -12.71
N TYR A 12 -8.60 -1.25 -13.04
CA TYR A 12 -7.78 -1.95 -12.05
C TYR A 12 -6.88 -0.99 -11.26
N LEU A 13 -6.19 -0.05 -11.93
CA LEU A 13 -5.38 0.97 -11.27
C LEU A 13 -6.23 1.90 -10.37
N SER A 14 -7.42 2.27 -10.83
CA SER A 14 -8.37 3.08 -10.05
C SER A 14 -8.79 2.36 -8.77
N TYR A 15 -9.07 1.06 -8.87
CA TYR A 15 -9.36 0.19 -7.74
C TYR A 15 -8.21 0.12 -6.75
N TRP A 16 -6.95 0.20 -7.20
CA TRP A 16 -5.78 0.21 -6.33
C TRP A 16 -5.34 1.60 -5.88
N SER A 17 -6.25 2.58 -5.92
CA SER A 17 -5.99 3.95 -5.49
C SER A 17 -4.81 4.63 -6.20
N VAL A 18 -4.47 4.18 -7.42
CA VAL A 18 -3.41 4.78 -8.22
C VAL A 18 -3.95 6.09 -8.80
N ARG A 19 -3.61 7.19 -8.12
CA ARG A 19 -4.06 8.53 -8.47
C ARG A 19 -3.27 9.15 -9.63
N TYR A 20 -1.98 8.86 -9.74
CA TYR A 20 -1.10 9.50 -10.71
C TYR A 20 -0.44 8.47 -11.62
N ILE A 21 -0.52 8.70 -12.92
CA ILE A 21 0.15 7.90 -13.95
C ILE A 21 1.19 8.77 -14.61
N VAL A 22 2.46 8.40 -14.45
CA VAL A 22 3.61 9.09 -15.06
C VAL A 22 4.04 8.35 -16.31
N THR A 23 4.14 9.07 -17.42
CA THR A 23 4.59 8.52 -18.71
C THR A 23 5.46 9.52 -19.47
N LYS A 24 6.07 9.08 -20.57
CA LYS A 24 6.78 9.94 -21.52
C LYS A 24 5.90 10.27 -22.73
N GLU A 25 6.19 11.39 -23.42
CA GLU A 25 5.50 11.67 -24.69
C GLU A 25 5.83 10.60 -25.73
N GLY A 26 4.85 10.34 -26.61
CA GLY A 26 4.95 9.34 -27.65
C GLY A 26 3.57 8.83 -28.08
N PRO A 27 3.50 7.96 -29.09
CA PRO A 27 2.22 7.46 -29.63
C PRO A 27 1.33 6.78 -28.58
N ALA A 28 1.94 6.09 -27.62
CA ALA A 28 1.23 5.46 -26.50
C ALA A 28 0.61 6.50 -25.55
N ALA A 29 1.27 7.64 -25.31
CA ALA A 29 0.72 8.69 -24.46
C ALA A 29 -0.44 9.44 -25.11
N SER A 30 -0.41 9.64 -26.43
CA SER A 30 -1.55 10.22 -27.17
C SER A 30 -2.84 9.42 -26.98
N SER A 31 -2.74 8.09 -26.84
CA SER A 31 -3.89 7.24 -26.56
C SER A 31 -4.51 7.48 -25.17
N LEU A 32 -3.73 7.97 -24.20
CA LEU A 32 -4.19 8.25 -22.84
C LEU A 32 -5.18 9.41 -22.78
N ASN A 33 -5.01 10.40 -23.66
CA ASN A 33 -5.91 11.56 -23.76
C ASN A 33 -7.34 11.17 -24.19
N THR A 34 -7.55 9.95 -24.69
CA THR A 34 -8.87 9.48 -25.11
C THR A 34 -9.71 8.95 -23.93
N PHE A 35 -9.07 8.61 -22.79
CA PHE A 35 -9.79 8.10 -21.63
C PHE A 35 -10.32 9.26 -20.77
N LYS A 36 -11.65 9.42 -20.72
CA LYS A 36 -12.33 10.44 -19.90
C LYS A 36 -11.97 10.44 -18.41
N GLN A 37 -11.49 9.30 -17.89
CA GLN A 37 -11.07 9.18 -16.48
C GLN A 37 -9.69 9.76 -16.20
N LEU A 38 -8.89 10.05 -17.25
CA LEU A 38 -7.56 10.61 -17.11
C LEU A 38 -7.60 12.09 -17.43
N ARG A 39 -7.01 12.90 -16.54
CA ARG A 39 -6.81 14.33 -16.73
C ARG A 39 -5.32 14.62 -16.75
N LEU A 40 -4.80 15.20 -17.82
CA LEU A 40 -3.41 15.67 -17.83
C LEU A 40 -3.28 16.85 -16.85
N ILE A 41 -2.39 16.72 -15.86
CA ILE A 41 -2.18 17.75 -14.83
C ILE A 41 -0.78 18.37 -14.88
N TYR A 42 0.19 17.70 -15.52
CA TYR A 42 1.55 18.20 -15.65
C TYR A 42 2.20 17.72 -16.95
N LYS A 43 2.99 18.61 -17.57
CA LYS A 43 3.73 18.35 -18.80
C LYS A 43 5.02 19.18 -18.83
N GLN A 44 6.17 18.53 -18.79
CA GLN A 44 7.48 19.18 -18.98
C GLN A 44 8.56 18.15 -19.36
N ASN A 45 9.53 18.54 -20.20
CA ASN A 45 10.73 17.74 -20.52
C ASN A 45 10.42 16.29 -20.91
N ASN A 46 9.45 16.09 -21.82
CA ASN A 46 9.01 14.77 -22.27
C ASN A 46 8.37 13.90 -21.16
N ILE A 47 7.99 14.48 -20.01
CA ILE A 47 7.26 13.81 -18.93
C ILE A 47 5.82 14.33 -18.92
N LEU A 48 4.87 13.40 -18.83
CA LEU A 48 3.44 13.64 -18.70
C LEU A 48 2.95 12.99 -17.41
N VAL A 49 2.16 13.73 -16.63
CA VAL A 49 1.47 13.20 -15.45
C VAL A 49 -0.03 13.32 -15.64
N TYR A 50 -0.69 12.17 -15.63
CA TYR A 50 -2.14 12.07 -15.68
C TYR A 50 -2.69 11.77 -14.30
N GLU A 51 -3.69 12.55 -13.89
CA GLU A 51 -4.51 12.24 -12.74
C GLU A 51 -5.65 11.31 -13.14
N ASN A 52 -5.81 10.24 -12.38
CA ASN A 52 -6.92 9.30 -12.51
C ASN A 52 -8.10 9.74 -11.64
N LEU A 53 -9.10 10.34 -12.28
CA LEU A 53 -10.28 10.90 -11.62
C LEU A 53 -11.20 9.85 -10.99
N LYS A 54 -11.10 8.59 -11.43
CA LYS A 54 -11.87 7.47 -10.88
C LYS A 54 -11.14 6.72 -9.75
N SER A 55 -9.92 7.13 -9.40
CA SER A 55 -9.17 6.51 -8.31
C SER A 55 -9.93 6.61 -7.00
N PHE A 56 -10.13 5.47 -6.34
CA PHE A 56 -10.66 5.44 -4.97
C PHE A 56 -9.65 6.04 -3.98
N PRO A 57 -10.10 6.57 -2.84
CA PRO A 57 -9.24 6.82 -1.70
C PRO A 57 -8.70 5.49 -1.15
N VAL A 58 -7.46 5.51 -0.68
CA VAL A 58 -6.76 4.34 -0.11
C VAL A 58 -7.54 3.74 1.05
N VAL A 59 -8.13 4.61 1.88
CA VAL A 59 -9.00 4.23 2.98
C VAL A 59 -10.29 5.02 2.87
N HIS A 60 -11.44 4.35 2.95
CA HIS A 60 -12.72 5.03 2.98
C HIS A 60 -13.80 4.22 3.67
N TYR A 61 -14.82 4.93 4.16
CA TYR A 61 -16.01 4.33 4.74
C TYR A 61 -16.88 3.68 3.67
N PHE A 62 -17.49 2.56 4.08
CA PHE A 62 -18.38 1.79 3.23
C PHE A 62 -19.76 1.61 3.89
N ASP A 63 -20.81 1.88 3.12
CA ASP A 63 -22.20 1.69 3.53
C ASP A 63 -22.63 0.23 3.27
N ASN A 64 -22.98 -0.49 4.34
CA ASN A 64 -23.38 -1.91 4.32
C ASN A 64 -24.55 -2.22 3.37
N ASN A 65 -25.38 -1.22 3.04
CA ASN A 65 -26.55 -1.39 2.19
C ASN A 65 -26.30 -1.07 0.71
N ALA A 66 -25.12 -0.59 0.35
CA ALA A 66 -24.72 -0.42 -1.04
C ALA A 66 -23.92 -1.65 -1.51
N ALA A 67 -23.91 -1.95 -2.81
CA ALA A 67 -22.87 -2.85 -3.33
C ALA A 67 -21.48 -2.23 -3.03
N VAL A 68 -20.47 -3.06 -2.72
CA VAL A 68 -19.06 -2.69 -2.38
C VAL A 68 -18.48 -1.56 -3.23
N PHE A 69 -19.02 -1.37 -4.43
CA PHE A 69 -18.49 -0.51 -5.48
C PHE A 69 -19.36 0.70 -5.83
N LYS A 70 -20.46 0.99 -5.11
CA LYS A 70 -21.42 2.03 -5.54
C LYS A 70 -21.48 3.29 -4.69
N LYS A 71 -20.97 3.29 -3.45
CA LYS A 71 -21.08 4.46 -2.58
C LYS A 71 -19.88 4.58 -1.66
N VAL A 72 -18.85 5.27 -2.15
CA VAL A 72 -17.80 5.83 -1.28
C VAL A 72 -18.48 6.91 -0.46
N LEU A 73 -18.52 6.76 0.86
CA LEU A 73 -18.95 7.86 1.72
C LEU A 73 -17.87 8.93 1.64
N THR A 74 -18.28 10.17 1.36
CA THR A 74 -17.37 11.32 1.21
C THR A 74 -16.72 11.76 2.52
N GLU A 75 -17.11 11.16 3.63
CA GLU A 75 -16.44 11.33 4.92
C GLU A 75 -15.01 10.79 4.80
N GLN A 76 -14.05 11.69 4.96
CA GLN A 76 -12.64 11.33 4.94
C GLN A 76 -12.33 10.48 6.17
N VAL A 77 -11.57 9.41 5.93
CA VAL A 77 -10.92 8.64 6.99
C VAL A 77 -9.47 9.12 7.02
N ASP A 78 -9.01 9.60 8.17
CA ASP A 78 -7.63 10.00 8.34
C ASP A 78 -6.73 8.77 8.43
N PHE A 79 -5.55 8.84 7.80
CA PHE A 79 -4.57 7.75 7.83
C PHE A 79 -3.14 8.24 7.62
N ASP A 80 -2.19 7.48 8.16
CA ASP A 80 -0.75 7.70 8.02
C ASP A 80 -0.06 6.44 7.47
N TYR A 81 0.92 6.64 6.58
CA TYR A 81 1.77 5.57 6.09
C TYR A 81 2.91 5.28 7.08
N GLU A 82 3.11 4.00 7.36
CA GLU A 82 4.24 3.47 8.12
C GLU A 82 5.16 2.66 7.21
N VAL A 83 6.39 2.39 7.66
CA VAL A 83 7.43 1.65 6.91
C VAL A 83 6.91 0.33 6.32
N ASN A 84 5.98 -0.35 7.00
CA ASN A 84 5.35 -1.59 6.55
C ASN A 84 3.84 -1.61 6.82
N GLY A 85 3.17 -0.46 6.79
CA GLY A 85 1.76 -0.46 7.16
C GLY A 85 1.04 0.85 6.97
N ILE A 86 -0.18 0.87 7.46
CA ILE A 86 -1.05 2.04 7.49
C ILE A 86 -1.72 2.11 8.86
N SER A 87 -1.65 3.28 9.48
CA SER A 87 -2.45 3.62 10.65
C SER A 87 -3.67 4.40 10.20
N ILE A 88 -4.83 4.05 10.72
CA ILE A 88 -6.12 4.58 10.32
C ILE A 88 -6.82 5.13 11.56
N TYR A 89 -7.34 6.35 11.46
CA TYR A 89 -8.01 7.09 12.52
C TYR A 89 -9.46 7.36 12.11
N PRO A 90 -10.37 6.40 12.35
CA PRO A 90 -11.72 6.47 11.84
C PRO A 90 -12.53 7.62 12.45
N ALA A 91 -12.32 7.97 13.72
CA ALA A 91 -13.12 8.98 14.43
C ALA A 91 -14.64 8.69 14.38
N ASN A 92 -15.02 7.41 14.36
CA ASN A 92 -16.41 6.97 14.24
C ASN A 92 -17.14 6.94 15.60
N LYS A 93 -18.34 7.49 15.66
CA LYS A 93 -19.21 7.41 16.85
C LYS A 93 -20.05 6.12 16.91
N GLU A 94 -20.24 5.48 15.77
CA GLU A 94 -21.06 4.28 15.59
C GLU A 94 -20.27 3.20 14.87
N PRO A 95 -20.64 1.91 14.98
CA PRO A 95 -19.96 0.84 14.26
C PRO A 95 -20.07 1.04 12.74
N ARG A 96 -18.96 0.91 12.03
CA ARG A 96 -18.89 1.14 10.57
C ARG A 96 -17.95 0.15 9.90
N LYS A 97 -18.04 0.03 8.58
CA LYS A 97 -17.06 -0.71 7.79
C LYS A 97 -16.13 0.23 7.06
N ILE A 98 -14.86 -0.14 7.03
CA ILE A 98 -13.83 0.56 6.27
C ILE A 98 -13.26 -0.38 5.22
N ILE A 99 -13.06 0.15 4.02
CA ILE A 99 -12.32 -0.52 2.96
C ILE A 99 -10.91 0.07 2.93
N VAL A 100 -9.93 -0.82 2.89
CA VAL A 100 -8.51 -0.48 2.76
C VAL A 100 -7.97 -1.09 1.46
N HIS A 101 -7.57 -0.22 0.54
CA HIS A 101 -6.99 -0.60 -0.75
C HIS A 101 -5.48 -0.76 -0.63
N ILE A 102 -5.04 -1.94 -0.23
CA ILE A 102 -3.63 -2.32 -0.07
C ILE A 102 -3.24 -3.49 -0.97
N ALA A 103 -2.00 -3.53 -1.41
CA ALA A 103 -1.50 -4.55 -2.31
C ALA A 103 -1.83 -5.98 -1.83
N PRO A 104 -2.10 -6.92 -2.75
CA PRO A 104 -2.51 -8.26 -2.39
C PRO A 104 -1.36 -9.16 -1.97
N LEU A 105 -0.89 -8.94 -0.75
CA LEU A 105 0.18 -9.70 -0.13
C LEU A 105 -0.36 -10.58 1.00
N LYS A 106 0.26 -11.73 1.22
CA LYS A 106 0.07 -12.54 2.43
C LYS A 106 0.64 -11.78 3.63
N PHE A 107 0.19 -12.12 4.83
CA PHE A 107 0.81 -11.67 6.08
C PHE A 107 0.51 -10.23 6.54
N TYR A 108 -0.63 -9.66 6.16
CA TYR A 108 -1.13 -8.50 6.89
C TYR A 108 -1.71 -8.92 8.24
N ASN A 109 -1.30 -8.22 9.30
CA ASN A 109 -1.92 -8.26 10.61
C ASN A 109 -2.73 -6.98 10.83
N ILE A 110 -3.93 -7.12 11.38
CA ILE A 110 -4.81 -6.01 11.72
C ILE A 110 -4.97 -5.97 13.23
N SER A 111 -4.74 -4.78 13.80
CA SER A 111 -5.06 -4.47 15.18
C SER A 111 -6.01 -3.29 15.30
N ILE A 112 -6.92 -3.37 16.26
CA ILE A 112 -7.85 -2.29 16.63
C ILE A 112 -7.51 -1.89 18.07
N ASP A 113 -7.21 -0.61 18.28
CA ASP A 113 -6.81 -0.04 19.57
C ASP A 113 -5.70 -0.87 20.26
N GLY A 114 -4.75 -1.37 19.46
CA GLY A 114 -3.61 -2.15 19.92
C GLY A 114 -3.88 -3.65 20.14
N LYS A 115 -5.13 -4.10 19.99
CA LYS A 115 -5.48 -5.52 20.08
C LYS A 115 -5.53 -6.15 18.69
N ASP A 116 -4.74 -7.20 18.49
CA ASP A 116 -4.76 -7.98 17.25
C ASP A 116 -6.12 -8.68 17.09
N ILE A 117 -6.74 -8.48 15.92
CA ILE A 117 -8.06 -9.01 15.62
C ILE A 117 -8.05 -10.07 14.52
N ARG A 118 -7.11 -9.98 13.56
CA ARG A 118 -7.13 -10.83 12.38
C ARG A 118 -5.82 -10.83 11.60
N PHE A 119 -5.44 -12.00 11.12
CA PHE A 119 -4.49 -12.17 10.01
C PHE A 119 -5.25 -12.26 8.69
N VAL A 120 -4.78 -11.53 7.68
CA VAL A 120 -5.42 -11.40 6.36
C VAL A 120 -4.71 -12.29 5.34
N ASN A 121 -5.50 -12.99 4.53
CA ASN A 121 -4.99 -13.75 3.39
C ASN A 121 -5.19 -12.99 2.07
N GLU A 122 -4.45 -13.36 1.01
CA GLU A 122 -4.55 -12.73 -0.32
C GLU A 122 -5.97 -12.70 -0.92
N LYS A 123 -6.86 -13.61 -0.48
CA LYS A 123 -8.25 -13.68 -0.95
C LYS A 123 -9.17 -12.64 -0.30
N ASP A 124 -8.74 -12.01 0.79
CA ASP A 124 -9.56 -11.09 1.60
C ASP A 124 -9.48 -9.64 1.11
N ILE A 125 -9.43 -9.46 -0.21
CA ILE A 125 -9.07 -8.19 -0.84
C ILE A 125 -10.21 -7.73 -1.77
N PRO A 126 -10.69 -6.48 -1.63
CA PRO A 126 -10.10 -5.40 -0.83
C PRO A 126 -10.32 -5.65 0.66
N LEU A 127 -9.44 -5.13 1.51
CA LEU A 127 -9.52 -5.42 2.93
C LEU A 127 -10.71 -4.68 3.53
N ILE A 128 -11.72 -5.44 3.98
CA ILE A 128 -12.90 -4.90 4.66
C ILE A 128 -12.74 -5.14 6.16
N ILE A 129 -12.79 -4.05 6.92
CA ILE A 129 -12.62 -4.06 8.38
C ILE A 129 -13.93 -3.61 9.01
N ASP A 130 -14.47 -4.43 9.90
CA ASP A 130 -15.56 -4.05 10.79
C ASP A 130 -14.98 -3.24 11.96
N VAL A 131 -15.34 -1.97 12.04
CA VAL A 131 -14.84 -0.99 13.02
C VAL A 131 -15.88 -0.78 14.11
N PRO A 132 -15.60 -1.16 15.37
CA PRO A 132 -16.47 -0.87 16.50
C PRO A 132 -16.68 0.63 16.70
N ALA A 133 -17.74 1.03 17.43
CA ALA A 133 -17.94 2.42 17.81
C ALA A 133 -16.78 2.94 18.67
N ASN A 134 -16.44 4.22 18.50
CA ASN A 134 -15.40 4.94 19.26
C ASN A 134 -13.99 4.33 19.13
N THR A 135 -13.68 3.70 17.99
CA THR A 135 -12.32 3.23 17.71
C THR A 135 -11.38 4.42 17.54
N ALA A 136 -10.26 4.40 18.27
CA ALA A 136 -9.26 5.45 18.19
C ALA A 136 -8.29 5.20 17.03
N ARG A 137 -7.84 3.94 16.87
CA ARG A 137 -6.85 3.58 15.85
C ARG A 137 -7.02 2.15 15.34
N ILE A 138 -6.86 1.99 14.03
CA ILE A 138 -6.69 0.69 13.38
C ILE A 138 -5.28 0.67 12.78
N SER A 139 -4.52 -0.40 13.00
CA SER A 139 -3.22 -0.60 12.35
C SER A 139 -3.30 -1.79 11.42
N VAL A 140 -2.91 -1.60 10.16
CA VAL A 140 -2.75 -2.70 9.20
C VAL A 140 -1.26 -2.78 8.86
N LYS A 141 -0.59 -3.84 9.32
CA LYS A 141 0.86 -4.02 9.17
C LYS A 141 1.17 -5.26 8.36
N TYR A 142 2.02 -5.10 7.37
CA TYR A 142 2.65 -6.21 6.67
C TYR A 142 3.74 -6.80 7.56
N ILE A 143 3.62 -8.10 7.87
CA ILE A 143 4.56 -8.83 8.72
C ILE A 143 5.10 -10.01 7.93
N ASP A 144 6.20 -9.80 7.21
CA ASP A 144 6.90 -10.91 6.56
C ASP A 144 7.91 -11.55 7.53
N TYR A 145 7.58 -12.75 8.01
CA TYR A 145 8.50 -13.54 8.85
C TYR A 145 9.79 -13.92 8.10
N TYR A 146 9.76 -14.02 6.77
CA TYR A 146 10.95 -14.29 5.97
C TYR A 146 11.87 -13.09 5.88
N PHE A 147 11.34 -11.87 5.91
CA PHE A 147 12.14 -10.64 5.95
C PHE A 147 13.02 -10.62 7.21
N TYR A 148 12.45 -10.90 8.38
CA TYR A 148 13.23 -10.99 9.63
C TYR A 148 14.26 -12.13 9.60
N SER A 149 13.90 -13.27 9.02
CA SER A 149 14.82 -14.40 8.86
C SER A 149 16.01 -14.02 7.96
N GLY A 150 15.76 -13.30 6.87
CA GLY A 150 16.79 -12.78 5.98
C GLY A 150 17.71 -11.78 6.66
N LEU A 151 17.15 -10.86 7.45
CA LEU A 151 17.94 -9.90 8.23
C LEU A 151 18.85 -10.60 9.24
N PHE A 152 18.35 -11.65 9.90
CA PHE A 152 19.12 -12.44 10.85
C PHE A 152 20.28 -13.17 10.16
N ILE A 153 20.02 -13.85 9.04
CA ILE A 153 21.05 -14.53 8.23
C ILE A 153 22.11 -13.54 7.75
N PHE A 154 21.69 -12.38 7.23
CA PHE A 154 22.60 -11.32 6.79
C PHE A 154 23.46 -10.82 7.96
N THR A 155 22.87 -10.58 9.12
CA THR A 155 23.60 -10.13 10.31
C THR A 155 24.60 -11.19 10.79
N ALA A 156 24.21 -12.45 10.85
CA ALA A 156 25.09 -13.56 11.20
C ALA A 156 26.28 -13.69 10.23
N TYR A 157 26.02 -13.59 8.93
CA TYR A 157 27.08 -13.60 7.91
C TYR A 157 28.06 -12.45 8.08
N ASN A 158 27.57 -11.22 8.32
CA ASN A 158 28.43 -10.06 8.56
C ASN A 158 29.23 -10.19 9.85
N LEU A 159 28.65 -10.77 10.91
CA LEU A 159 29.36 -11.05 12.15
C LEU A 159 30.49 -12.06 11.95
N ILE A 160 30.26 -13.11 11.14
CA ILE A 160 31.31 -14.08 10.77
C ILE A 160 32.44 -13.38 10.01
N LEU A 161 32.11 -12.57 8.99
CA LEU A 161 33.10 -11.81 8.23
C LEU A 161 33.89 -10.85 9.13
N LEU A 162 33.21 -10.13 10.02
CA LEU A 162 33.84 -9.23 10.98
C LEU A 162 34.80 -10.00 11.91
N PHE A 163 34.38 -11.17 12.40
CA PHE A 163 35.23 -12.04 13.21
C PHE A 163 36.48 -12.48 12.46
N TYR A 164 36.35 -12.94 11.20
CA TYR A 164 37.50 -13.29 10.37
C TYR A 164 38.43 -12.10 10.12
N TYR A 165 37.86 -10.93 9.84
CA TYR A 165 38.62 -9.70 9.63
C TYR A 165 39.40 -9.28 10.87
N LEU A 166 38.76 -9.27 12.04
CA LEU A 166 39.40 -8.95 13.31
C LEU A 166 40.46 -9.99 13.70
N LYS A 167 40.18 -11.29 13.51
CA LYS A 167 41.15 -12.36 13.75
C LYS A 167 42.38 -12.21 12.87
N ASN A 168 42.23 -11.89 11.58
CA ASN A 168 43.36 -11.70 10.68
C ASN A 168 44.12 -10.39 10.97
N ARG A 169 43.42 -9.31 11.37
CA ARG A 169 44.04 -8.00 11.65
C ARG A 169 44.76 -7.93 13.00
N TYR A 170 44.27 -8.64 14.02
CA TYR A 170 44.85 -8.63 15.37
C TYR A 170 45.61 -9.93 15.73
N GLY A 171 45.36 -11.03 15.02
CA GLY A 171 46.15 -12.27 15.14
C GLY A 171 47.53 -12.17 14.50
N ALA A 172 47.73 -11.27 13.53
CA ALA A 172 49.02 -11.00 12.89
C ALA A 172 49.95 -10.06 13.69
N ARG A 173 49.58 -9.64 14.91
CA ARG A 173 50.40 -8.81 15.81
C ARG A 173 51.13 -9.60 16.90
N LYS A 174 51.13 -10.93 16.81
CA LYS A 174 51.95 -11.80 17.66
C LYS A 174 53.17 -12.28 16.87
N ASP A 175 54.04 -11.36 16.51
CA ASP A 175 55.46 -11.60 16.18
C ASP A 175 56.24 -10.32 16.53
#